data_AF-A0AAW2Y861-F1
#
_entry.id   AF-A0AAW2Y861-F1
#
_cell.length_a   1.000
_cell.length_b   1.000
_cell.length_c   1.000
_cell.angle_alpha   90.00
_cell.angle_beta   90.00
_cell.angle_gamma   90.00
#
_symmetry.space_group_name_H-M   'P 1'
#
loop_
_entity.id
_entity.type
_entity.pdbx_description
1 polymer ?
#
loop_
_entity_poly.entity_id
_entity_poly.type
_entity_poly.pdbx_seq_one_letter_code
_entity_poly.pdbx_strand_id
1 'polypeptide(L)' 'MWADHQNFIATVEEGWSLNGGYARIRLCRKLKALKNSLKAFNSLHYNHISVTAKEADLALQDAQLQLESNTEDAAVRTR' A
#
# COMPACT_ATOMS: atom_id res chain seq x y z
N MET A 1 3.60 -2.50 9.26
CA MET A 1 4.65 -2.04 8.32
C MET A 1 4.86 -3.15 7.28
N TRP A 2 5.33 -2.89 6.06
CA TRP A 2 5.49 -3.95 5.02
C TRP A 2 6.58 -4.99 5.37
N ALA A 3 7.54 -4.61 6.23
CA ALA A 3 8.54 -5.51 6.79
C ALA A 3 7.98 -6.52 7.81
N ASP A 4 6.76 -6.31 8.33
CA ASP A 4 6.13 -7.20 9.32
C ASP A 4 5.31 -8.32 8.65
N HIS A 5 5.23 -8.34 7.32
CA HIS A 5 4.42 -9.31 6.60
C HIS A 5 5.04 -10.72 6.68
N GLN A 6 4.21 -11.72 6.98
CA GLN A 6 4.65 -13.10 7.22
C GLN A 6 5.49 -13.71 6.09
N ASN A 7 5.21 -13.33 4.84
CA ASN A 7 5.93 -13.84 3.66
C ASN A 7 7.13 -12.98 3.23
N PHE A 8 7.43 -11.89 3.93
CA PHE A 8 8.50 -10.96 3.55
C PHE A 8 9.87 -11.64 3.56
N ILE A 9 10.20 -12.32 4.67
CA ILE A 9 11.48 -13.02 4.83
C ILE A 9 11.64 -14.13 3.79
N ALA A 10 10.62 -14.97 3.61
CA ALA A 10 10.64 -16.07 2.65
C ALA A 10 10.91 -15.58 1.22
N THR A 11 10.28 -14.48 0.80
CA THR A 11 10.46 -13.89 -0.53
C THR A 11 11.89 -13.40 -0.75
N VAL A 12 12.50 -12.83 0.28
CA VAL A 12 13.87 -12.28 0.21
C VAL A 12 14.89 -13.43 0.12
N GLU A 13 14.72 -14.48 0.92
CA GLU A 13 15.61 -15.64 0.95
C GLU A 13 15.61 -16.40 -0.39
N GLU A 14 14.43 -16.60 -0.99
CA GLU A 14 14.30 -17.23 -2.31
C GLU A 14 15.03 -16.43 -3.41
N GLY A 15 14.85 -15.10 -3.43
CA GLY A 15 15.55 -14.22 -4.37
C GLY A 15 17.08 -14.24 -4.19
N TRP A 16 17.55 -14.47 -2.96
CA TRP A 16 18.97 -14.56 -2.64
C TRP A 16 19.58 -15.95 -2.85
N SER A 17 18.83 -17.03 -2.84
CA SER A 17 19.37 -18.37 -3.11
C SER A 17 19.59 -18.64 -4.61
N LEU A 18 18.91 -17.89 -5.48
CA LEU A 18 19.12 -17.93 -6.92
C LEU A 18 20.49 -17.28 -7.31
N ASN A 19 21.50 -18.10 -7.64
CA ASN A 19 22.61 -17.89 -8.61
C ASN A 19 24.08 -18.03 -8.11
N GLY A 20 24.88 -18.81 -8.86
CA GLY A 20 26.36 -18.78 -8.95
C GLY A 20 26.87 -17.87 -10.09
N GLY A 21 28.09 -17.32 -9.97
CA GLY A 21 28.72 -16.35 -10.91
C GLY A 21 29.44 -15.17 -10.23
N TYR A 22 30.09 -14.22 -10.91
CA TYR A 22 30.81 -13.09 -10.28
C TYR A 22 29.91 -12.19 -9.40
N ALA A 23 30.41 -11.77 -8.23
CA ALA A 23 29.64 -11.12 -7.15
C ALA A 23 28.78 -9.92 -7.59
N ARG A 24 29.30 -9.07 -8.46
CA ARG A 24 28.62 -7.85 -8.94
C ARG A 24 27.44 -8.16 -9.87
N ILE A 25 27.60 -9.14 -10.76
CA ILE A 25 26.54 -9.58 -11.67
C ILE A 25 25.46 -10.33 -10.91
N ARG A 26 25.84 -11.15 -9.90
CA ARG A 26 24.88 -11.79 -8.99
C ARG A 26 24.02 -10.76 -8.27
N LEU A 27 24.63 -9.72 -7.70
CA LEU A 27 23.90 -8.67 -6.99
C LEU A 27 22.92 -7.95 -7.91
N CYS A 28 23.36 -7.51 -9.08
CA CYS A 28 22.49 -6.83 -10.04
C CYS A 28 21.31 -7.72 -10.50
N ARG A 29 21.54 -9.02 -10.73
CA ARG A 29 20.47 -9.97 -11.09
C ARG A 29 19.49 -10.17 -9.94
N LYS A 30 19.99 -10.33 -8.71
CA LYS A 30 19.16 -10.45 -7.50
C LYS A 30 18.29 -9.22 -7.27
N LEU A 31 18.87 -8.02 -7.39
CA LEU A 31 18.13 -6.76 -7.26
C LEU A 31 17.07 -6.59 -8.36
N LYS A 32 17.39 -6.96 -9.61
CA LYS A 32 16.41 -6.91 -10.70
C LYS A 32 15.26 -7.91 -10.51
N ALA A 33 15.55 -9.12 -10.07
CA ALA A 33 14.52 -10.11 -9.76
C ALA A 33 13.62 -9.63 -8.61
N LEU A 34 14.23 -9.17 -7.51
CA LEU A 34 13.53 -8.67 -6.34
C LEU A 34 12.64 -7.45 -6.67
N LYS A 35 13.10 -6.53 -7.53
CA LYS A 35 12.33 -5.35 -7.92
C LYS A 35 10.96 -5.72 -8.52
N ASN A 36 10.91 -6.71 -9.40
CA ASN A 36 9.67 -7.10 -10.06
C ASN A 36 8.70 -7.75 -9.07
N SER A 37 9.20 -8.66 -8.22
CA SER A 37 8.40 -9.30 -7.18
C SER A 37 7.85 -8.28 -6.17
N LEU A 38 8.67 -7.33 -5.72
CA LEU A 38 8.23 -6.27 -4.81
C LEU A 38 7.19 -5.35 -5.46
N LYS A 39 7.33 -5.04 -6.75
CA LYS A 39 6.34 -4.23 -7.48
C LYS A 39 5.00 -4.96 -7.58
N ALA A 40 5.00 -6.25 -7.86
CA ALA A 40 3.78 -7.06 -7.91
C ALA A 40 3.12 -7.16 -6.52
N PHE A 41 3.89 -7.45 -5.48
CA PHE A 41 3.42 -7.47 -4.10
C PHE A 41 2.83 -6.13 -3.67
N ASN A 42 3.51 -5.02 -3.99
CA ASN A 42 3.02 -3.69 -3.69
C ASN A 42 1.72 -3.36 -4.44
N SER A 43 1.66 -3.74 -5.72
CA SER A 43 0.46 -3.54 -6.53
C SER A 43 -0.74 -4.37 -6.02
N LEU A 44 -0.49 -5.57 -5.49
CA LEU A 44 -1.55 -6.45 -4.99
C LEU A 44 -2.10 -5.97 -3.64
N HIS A 45 -1.23 -5.49 -2.75
CA HIS A 45 -1.61 -5.26 -1.35
C HIS A 45 -1.73 -3.79 -0.97
N TYR A 46 -1.06 -2.88 -1.69
CA TYR A 46 -0.95 -1.46 -1.29
C TYR A 46 -1.39 -0.48 -2.38
N ASN A 47 -1.76 -0.95 -3.57
CA ASN A 47 -2.28 -0.09 -4.65
C ASN A 47 -3.64 0.53 -4.32
N HIS A 48 -4.36 -0.05 -3.36
CA HIS A 48 -5.65 0.45 -2.92
C HIS A 48 -5.54 1.68 -2.02
N ILE A 49 -4.37 2.03 -1.49
CA ILE A 49 -4.23 3.16 -0.56
C ILE A 49 -4.72 4.47 -1.19
N SER A 50 -4.33 4.74 -2.44
CA SER A 50 -4.78 5.94 -3.15
C SER A 50 -6.27 5.90 -3.50
N VAL A 51 -6.82 4.71 -3.75
CA VAL A 51 -8.25 4.52 -4.05
C VAL A 51 -9.08 4.72 -2.78
N THR A 52 -8.72 4.05 -1.69
CA THR A 52 -9.35 4.17 -0.38
C THR A 52 -9.27 5.60 0.17
N ALA A 53 -8.15 6.30 -0.03
CA ALA A 53 -8.04 7.71 0.34
C ALA A 53 -9.06 8.57 -0.43
N LYS A 54 -9.17 8.35 -1.75
CA LYS A 54 -10.12 9.08 -2.60
C LYS A 54 -11.58 8.76 -2.26
N GLU A 55 -11.88 7.50 -1.94
CA GLU A 55 -13.21 7.07 -1.48
C GLU A 55 -13.57 7.72 -0.14
N ALA A 56 -12.61 7.80 0.79
CA ALA A 56 -12.81 8.48 2.07
C ALA A 56 -13.05 9.99 1.90
N ASP A 57 -12.34 10.65 0.99
CA ASP A 57 -12.56 12.08 0.68
C ASP A 57 -13.97 12.32 0.12
N LEU A 58 -14.45 11.44 -0.77
CA LEU A 58 -15.81 11.53 -1.31
C LEU A 58 -16.88 11.29 -0.25
N ALA A 59 -16.68 10.30 0.63
CA ALA A 59 -17.58 10.02 1.73
C ALA A 59 -17.65 11.19 2.73
N LEU A 60 -16.52 11.86 2.98
CA LEU A 60 -16.47 13.06 3.82
C LEU A 60 -17.27 14.21 3.20
N GLN A 61 -17.10 14.48 1.91
CA GLN A 61 -17.88 15.52 1.21
C GLN A 61 -19.38 15.24 1.25
N ASP A 62 -19.79 13.99 1.01
CA ASP A 62 -21.21 13.62 1.07
C ASP A 62 -21.79 13.83 2.47
N ALA A 63 -21.07 13.41 3.52
CA ALA A 63 -21.48 13.66 4.90
C ALA A 63 -21.55 15.16 5.24
N GLN A 64 -20.63 15.98 4.74
CA GLN A 64 -20.66 17.43 4.91
C GLN A 64 -21.87 18.07 4.22
N LEU A 65 -22.19 17.65 2.99
CA LEU A 65 -23.36 18.14 2.26
C LEU A 65 -24.68 17.73 2.93
N GLN A 66 -24.75 16.51 3.46
CA GLN A 66 -25.89 16.04 4.26
C GLN A 66 -26.07 16.87 5.54
N LEU A 67 -24.98 17.22 6.21
CA LEU A 67 -25.00 18.10 7.38
C LEU A 67 -25.46 19.53 7.04
N GLU A 68 -24.94 20.10 5.96
CA GLU A 68 -25.30 21.46 5.53
C GLU A 68 -26.77 21.57 5.07
N SER A 69 -27.25 20.54 4.37
CA SER A 69 -28.66 20.45 3.95
C SER A 69 -29.63 20.17 5.10
N ASN A 70 -29.15 19.55 6.19
CA ASN A 70 -29.94 19.30 7.40
C ASN A 70 -29.66 20.36 8.47
N THR A 71 -30.05 21.60 8.20
CA THR A 71 -29.72 22.79 9.02
C THR A 71 -30.39 22.82 10.40
N GLU A 72 -31.24 21.84 10.72
CA GLU A 72 -32.00 21.71 11.98
C GLU A 72 -31.38 20.71 12.97
N ASP A 73 -30.27 20.06 12.65
CA ASP A 73 -29.64 19.09 13.54
C ASP A 73 -28.90 19.78 14.71
N ALA A 74 -29.64 20.03 15.79
CA ALA A 74 -29.22 20.81 16.96
C ALA A 74 -27.98 20.25 17.70
N ALA A 75 -27.58 19.01 17.44
CA ALA A 75 -26.43 18.37 18.04
C ALA A 75 -25.08 18.88 17.51
N VAL A 76 -25.05 19.48 16.32
CA VAL A 76 -23.78 19.86 15.64
C VAL A 76 -23.29 21.26 16.06
N ARG A 77 -24.16 22.11 16.64
CA ARG A 77 -23.78 23.46 17.11
C ARG A 77 -23.07 23.50 18.47
N THR A 78 -22.98 22.38 19.18
CA THR A 78 -22.32 22.31 20.48
C THR A 78 -21.02 21.50 20.40
N ARG A 79 -20.00 22.09 19.76
CA ARG A 79 -18.60 21.79 20.06
C ARG A 79 -17.69 22.95 19.73
#